data_AF-A0A6A6VKG8-F1
#
_entry.id   AF-A0A6A6VKG8-F1
#
_cell.length_a   1.000
_cell.length_b   1.000
_cell.length_c   1.000
_cell.angle_alpha   90.00
_cell.angle_beta   90.00
_cell.angle_gamma   90.00
#
_symmetry.space_group_name_H-M   'P 1'
#
loop_
_entity.id
_entity.type
_entity.pdbx_description
1 polymer ?
#
loop_
_entity_poly.entity_id
_entity_poly.type
_entity_poly.pdbx_seq_one_letter_code
_entity_poly.pdbx_strand_id
1 'polypeptide(L)'
;MPPHRRARPLPTYRPIRPLHQDGSNNAGIVLVQHTPTGKTLICKNSEYSLADLEISLLSSLHHPNIIQLLDSFFPADPNSPDPGRLYLEYCTWGSLLDYSLKMERAHQRSPEAWMWFVVESVGNALLYLQTGARDITDEDKRDWKPVAHCDLHNANIFLAAPPSSSSSSSSSSSSTDNNSTMYPRVVVGDFGNGFREDEQCKGYIKDACAEDVTALHRVAGCMLAVARNTYVEGEGKEIVYSDAMAKFTNAGSVLLTDWKWPPVRAALEEVKAIRNELGEWLVECSLVVPPGEVGRKKKA
;
A
#
# COMPACT_ATOMS: atom_id res chain seq x y z
N MET A 1 14.47 -14.66 -25.00
CA MET A 1 13.47 -13.58 -24.89
C MET A 1 12.56 -13.87 -23.71
N PRO A 2 12.25 -12.87 -22.85
CA PRO A 2 11.29 -13.04 -21.77
C PRO A 2 9.93 -13.47 -22.35
N PRO A 3 9.20 -14.39 -21.69
CA PRO A 3 7.92 -14.94 -22.19
C PRO A 3 6.80 -13.90 -22.37
N HIS A 4 7.00 -12.66 -21.93
CA HIS A 4 6.04 -11.56 -22.03
C HIS A 4 5.99 -10.85 -23.40
N ARG A 5 6.86 -11.18 -24.36
CA ARG A 5 6.98 -10.47 -25.65
C ARG A 5 6.26 -11.14 -26.82
N ARG A 6 5.03 -11.63 -26.64
CA ARG A 6 4.19 -12.04 -27.79
C ARG A 6 3.25 -10.90 -28.14
N ALA A 7 3.23 -10.52 -29.43
CA ALA A 7 2.20 -9.65 -29.99
C ALA A 7 0.84 -10.33 -29.84
N ARG A 8 0.20 -10.17 -28.67
CA ARG A 8 -1.19 -10.58 -28.47
C ARG A 8 -2.05 -9.61 -29.28
N PRO A 9 -3.07 -10.09 -30.02
CA PRO A 9 -4.06 -9.19 -30.62
C PRO A 9 -4.60 -8.28 -29.51
N LEU A 10 -4.61 -6.97 -29.74
CA LEU A 10 -4.93 -5.94 -28.74
C LEU A 10 -6.20 -6.31 -27.96
N PRO A 11 -6.10 -6.75 -26.68
CA PRO A 11 -7.27 -7.06 -25.90
C PRO A 11 -7.81 -5.77 -25.28
N THR A 12 -9.06 -5.45 -25.61
CA THR A 12 -10.16 -5.37 -24.62
C THR A 12 -9.93 -4.59 -23.31
N TYR A 13 -9.34 -3.41 -23.38
CA TYR A 13 -9.45 -2.41 -22.31
C TYR A 13 -10.15 -1.16 -22.86
N ARG A 14 -11.27 -0.79 -22.24
CA ARG A 14 -11.99 0.44 -22.56
C ARG A 14 -11.62 1.52 -21.56
N PRO A 15 -10.99 2.63 -21.97
CA PRO A 15 -10.81 3.79 -21.09
C PRO A 15 -12.15 4.27 -20.56
N ILE A 16 -12.24 4.47 -19.24
CA ILE A 16 -13.42 5.02 -18.58
C ILE A 16 -13.19 6.52 -18.36
N ARG A 17 -12.12 6.87 -17.65
CA ARG A 17 -11.74 8.26 -17.34
C ARG A 17 -10.29 8.36 -16.87
N PRO A 18 -9.61 9.49 -17.07
CA PRO A 18 -8.35 9.76 -16.36
C PRO A 18 -8.59 9.81 -14.84
N LEU A 19 -7.59 9.41 -14.07
CA LEU A 19 -7.51 9.69 -12.62
C LEU A 19 -6.68 10.97 -12.40
N HIS A 20 -6.91 11.66 -11.29
CA HIS A 20 -6.42 13.01 -10.92
C HIS A 20 -5.25 13.58 -11.75
N GLN A 21 -5.44 14.78 -12.32
CA GLN A 21 -4.43 15.47 -13.15
C GLN A 21 -3.43 16.31 -12.34
N ASP A 22 -3.56 16.35 -11.02
CA ASP A 22 -2.67 17.13 -10.17
C ASP A 22 -1.38 16.31 -9.95
N GLY A 23 -0.30 16.71 -10.63
CA GLY A 23 1.02 16.06 -10.59
C GLY A 23 1.52 15.69 -11.99
N SER A 24 2.77 16.05 -12.31
CA SER A 24 3.39 15.83 -13.64
C SER A 24 3.40 14.36 -14.07
N ASN A 25 3.43 13.43 -13.11
CA ASN A 25 3.55 11.99 -13.38
C ASN A 25 2.16 11.30 -13.49
N ASN A 26 1.08 12.00 -13.17
CA ASN A 26 -0.27 11.42 -13.16
C ASN A 26 -0.99 11.51 -14.51
N ALA A 27 -0.45 12.28 -15.47
CA ALA A 27 -1.02 12.43 -16.81
C ALA A 27 -1.18 11.09 -17.57
N GLY A 28 -0.42 10.06 -17.16
CA GLY A 28 -0.48 8.70 -17.71
C GLY A 28 -1.46 7.74 -17.03
N ILE A 29 -2.18 8.14 -15.98
CA ILE A 29 -3.00 7.21 -15.17
C ILE A 29 -4.48 7.28 -15.58
N VAL A 30 -5.00 6.17 -16.07
CA VAL A 30 -6.36 6.05 -16.61
C VAL A 30 -7.11 4.90 -15.94
N LEU A 31 -8.33 5.15 -15.49
CA LEU A 31 -9.26 4.11 -15.09
C LEU A 31 -9.78 3.40 -16.35
N VAL A 32 -9.60 2.08 -16.43
CA VAL A 32 -10.01 1.29 -17.59
C VAL A 32 -10.94 0.14 -17.17
N GLN A 33 -11.74 -0.35 -18.11
CA GLN A 33 -12.54 -1.56 -17.95
C GLN A 33 -11.97 -2.67 -18.82
N HIS A 34 -11.65 -3.82 -18.23
CA HIS A 34 -11.36 -5.03 -18.99
C HIS A 34 -12.67 -5.55 -19.62
N THR A 35 -12.86 -5.34 -20.92
CA THR A 35 -14.11 -5.61 -21.64
C THR A 35 -14.66 -7.04 -21.46
N PRO A 36 -13.85 -8.12 -21.42
CA PRO A 36 -14.38 -9.49 -21.33
C PRO A 36 -14.90 -9.81 -19.93
N THR A 37 -14.28 -9.26 -18.88
CA THR A 37 -14.67 -9.55 -17.49
C THR A 37 -15.49 -8.45 -16.83
N GLY A 38 -15.57 -7.27 -17.46
CA GLY A 38 -16.17 -6.06 -16.88
C GLY A 38 -15.39 -5.47 -15.71
N LYS A 39 -14.24 -6.04 -15.31
CA LYS A 39 -13.45 -5.61 -14.15
C LYS A 39 -12.81 -4.25 -14.39
N THR A 40 -12.89 -3.36 -13.40
CA THR A 40 -12.24 -2.05 -13.42
C THR A 40 -10.80 -2.16 -12.94
N LEU A 41 -9.86 -1.60 -13.71
CA LEU A 41 -8.41 -1.62 -13.47
C LEU A 41 -7.82 -0.20 -13.60
N ILE A 42 -6.58 -0.04 -13.17
CA ILE A 42 -5.74 1.12 -13.47
C ILE A 42 -4.85 0.81 -14.67
N CYS A 43 -4.80 1.71 -15.65
CA CYS A 43 -3.79 1.72 -16.70
C CYS A 43 -2.79 2.85 -16.40
N LYS A 44 -1.53 2.51 -16.18
CA LYS A 44 -0.43 3.47 -16.04
C LYS A 44 0.41 3.45 -17.32
N ASN A 45 0.45 4.59 -18.01
CA ASN A 45 1.38 4.80 -19.12
C ASN A 45 2.71 5.29 -18.55
N SER A 46 3.81 4.69 -18.99
CA SER A 46 5.16 5.07 -18.56
C SER A 46 6.14 5.01 -19.72
N GLU A 47 7.24 5.75 -19.60
CA GLU A 47 8.35 5.68 -20.55
C GLU A 47 8.90 4.25 -20.59
N TYR A 48 9.45 3.86 -21.75
CA TYR A 48 9.80 2.46 -22.01
C TYR A 48 10.71 1.84 -20.93
N SER A 49 11.80 2.53 -20.56
CA SER A 49 12.77 2.03 -19.58
C SER A 49 12.18 1.89 -18.18
N LEU A 50 11.37 2.86 -17.75
CA LEU A 50 10.70 2.84 -16.45
C LEU A 50 9.61 1.76 -16.40
N ALA A 51 8.85 1.60 -17.48
CA ALA A 51 7.85 0.55 -17.59
C ALA A 51 8.48 -0.86 -17.53
N ASP A 52 9.61 -1.09 -18.22
CA ASP A 52 10.32 -2.38 -18.22
C ASP A 52 10.80 -2.76 -16.82
N LEU A 53 11.38 -1.79 -16.10
CA LEU A 53 11.79 -1.98 -14.71
C LEU A 53 10.60 -2.31 -13.80
N GLU A 54 9.55 -1.47 -13.81
CA GLU A 54 8.40 -1.62 -12.93
C GLU A 54 7.64 -2.93 -13.20
N ILE A 55 7.47 -3.32 -14.48
CA ILE A 55 6.83 -4.58 -14.85
C ILE A 55 7.70 -5.78 -14.44
N SER A 56 9.02 -5.71 -14.65
CA SER A 56 9.95 -6.76 -14.23
C SER A 56 9.86 -7.01 -12.72
N LEU A 57 9.83 -5.95 -11.91
CA LEU A 57 9.63 -6.05 -10.47
C LEU A 57 8.25 -6.66 -10.14
N LEU A 58 7.16 -5.98 -10.53
CA LEU A 58 5.81 -6.35 -10.13
C LEU A 58 5.38 -7.74 -10.64
N SER A 59 5.90 -8.21 -11.77
CA SER A 59 5.60 -9.55 -12.31
C SER A 59 6.00 -10.71 -11.39
N SER A 60 6.91 -10.45 -10.44
CA SER A 60 7.43 -11.45 -9.50
C SER A 60 6.99 -11.23 -8.06
N LEU A 61 6.38 -10.08 -7.75
CA LEU A 61 5.91 -9.74 -6.42
C LEU A 61 4.46 -10.21 -6.23
N HIS A 62 4.23 -11.07 -5.25
CA HIS A 62 2.90 -11.64 -4.98
C HIS A 62 2.59 -11.58 -3.48
N HIS A 63 2.04 -10.46 -3.02
CA HIS A 63 1.74 -10.23 -1.60
C HIS A 63 0.40 -9.48 -1.45
N PRO A 64 -0.45 -9.79 -0.45
CA PRO A 64 -1.74 -9.11 -0.27
C PRO A 64 -1.62 -7.60 -0.08
N ASN A 65 -0.51 -7.13 0.50
CA ASN A 65 -0.23 -5.70 0.72
C ASN A 65 0.65 -5.05 -0.36
N ILE A 66 0.78 -5.67 -1.55
CA ILE A 66 1.49 -5.08 -2.70
C ILE A 66 0.52 -5.03 -3.89
N ILE A 67 0.56 -3.95 -4.66
CA ILE A 67 -0.28 -3.74 -5.83
C ILE A 67 -0.08 -4.88 -6.84
N GLN A 68 -1.19 -5.48 -7.29
CA GLN A 68 -1.11 -6.56 -8.26
C GLN A 68 -1.02 -6.03 -9.71
N LEU A 69 0.02 -6.45 -10.42
CA LEU A 69 0.10 -6.35 -11.89
C LEU A 69 -0.77 -7.45 -12.52
N LEU A 70 -1.76 -7.07 -13.31
CA LEU A 70 -2.73 -7.98 -13.92
C LEU A 70 -2.46 -8.22 -15.41
N ASP A 71 -2.00 -7.20 -16.11
CA ASP A 71 -1.54 -7.31 -17.50
C ASP A 71 -0.51 -6.21 -17.79
N SER A 72 0.23 -6.37 -18.88
CA SER A 72 1.16 -5.36 -19.36
C SER A 72 1.28 -5.39 -20.87
N PHE A 73 1.56 -4.24 -21.46
CA PHE A 73 1.82 -4.09 -22.88
C PHE A 73 3.11 -3.31 -23.10
N PHE A 74 3.96 -3.86 -23.95
CA PHE A 74 5.16 -3.18 -24.45
C PHE A 74 5.10 -3.03 -25.96
N PRO A 75 5.48 -1.86 -26.49
CA PRO A 75 5.78 -1.76 -27.91
C PRO A 75 6.94 -2.71 -28.26
N ALA A 76 6.88 -3.34 -29.43
CA ALA A 76 7.92 -4.25 -29.90
C ALA A 76 9.24 -3.52 -30.20
N ASP A 77 9.14 -2.25 -30.63
CA ASP A 77 10.26 -1.36 -30.86
C ASP A 77 10.48 -0.46 -29.63
N PRO A 78 11.65 -0.51 -28.96
CA PRO A 78 12.00 0.39 -27.88
C PRO A 78 12.02 1.87 -28.27
N ASN A 79 12.14 2.18 -29.56
CA ASN A 79 12.07 3.55 -30.10
C ASN A 79 10.65 3.96 -30.50
N SER A 80 9.66 3.11 -30.27
CA SER A 80 8.26 3.44 -30.52
C SER A 80 7.86 4.66 -29.67
N PRO A 81 7.10 5.62 -30.23
CA PRO A 81 6.51 6.69 -29.44
C PRO A 81 5.40 6.17 -28.49
N ASP A 82 4.94 4.93 -28.66
CA ASP A 82 3.93 4.35 -27.78
C ASP A 82 4.54 4.05 -26.40
N PRO A 83 3.93 4.52 -25.29
CA PRO A 83 4.43 4.23 -23.96
C PRO A 83 4.21 2.76 -23.59
N GLY A 84 5.02 2.28 -22.63
CA GLY A 84 4.71 1.04 -21.92
C GLY A 84 3.43 1.21 -21.10
N ARG A 85 2.60 0.17 -21.04
CA ARG A 85 1.34 0.20 -20.29
C ARG A 85 1.30 -0.90 -19.24
N LEU A 86 1.03 -0.51 -18.00
CA LEU A 86 0.80 -1.42 -16.89
C LEU A 86 -0.70 -1.43 -16.56
N TYR A 87 -1.29 -2.62 -16.44
CA TYR A 87 -2.66 -2.77 -15.96
C TYR A 87 -2.63 -3.32 -14.53
N LEU A 88 -2.93 -2.45 -13.57
CA LEU A 88 -2.87 -2.72 -12.14
C LEU A 88 -4.27 -2.92 -11.57
N GLU A 89 -4.37 -3.59 -10.43
CA GLU A 89 -5.62 -3.64 -9.69
C GLU A 89 -6.13 -2.24 -9.30
N TYR A 90 -7.45 -2.07 -9.25
CA TYR A 90 -8.06 -0.82 -8.83
C TYR A 90 -8.41 -0.83 -7.34
N CYS A 91 -7.69 -0.02 -6.57
CA CYS A 91 -8.00 0.24 -5.16
C CYS A 91 -9.13 1.27 -5.05
N THR A 92 -10.34 0.77 -4.83
CA THR A 92 -11.59 1.55 -4.91
C THR A 92 -11.72 2.68 -3.90
N TRP A 93 -10.92 2.69 -2.83
CA TRP A 93 -10.97 3.70 -1.77
C TRP A 93 -9.88 4.77 -1.91
N GLY A 94 -9.13 4.76 -3.02
CA GLY A 94 -8.08 5.74 -3.30
C GLY A 94 -6.80 5.48 -2.51
N SER A 95 -6.01 6.52 -2.31
CA SER A 95 -4.79 6.49 -1.52
C SER A 95 -5.05 6.76 -0.03
N LEU A 96 -4.08 6.45 0.81
CA LEU A 96 -4.08 6.80 2.23
C LEU A 96 -4.04 8.32 2.41
N LEU A 97 -3.41 9.06 1.49
CA LEU A 97 -3.48 10.52 1.44
C LEU A 97 -4.92 11.01 1.20
N ASP A 98 -5.63 10.42 0.22
CA ASP A 98 -7.05 10.75 -0.04
C ASP A 98 -7.91 10.50 1.19
N TYR A 99 -7.66 9.38 1.89
CA TYR A 99 -8.31 9.05 3.15
C TYR A 99 -8.02 10.11 4.22
N SER A 100 -6.75 10.45 4.45
CA SER A 100 -6.36 11.47 5.44
C SER A 100 -7.00 12.82 5.17
N LEU A 101 -6.98 13.29 3.91
CA LEU A 101 -7.63 14.54 3.51
C LEU A 101 -9.15 14.49 3.69
N LYS A 102 -9.77 13.34 3.46
CA LYS A 102 -11.20 13.15 3.72
C LYS A 102 -11.52 13.24 5.21
N MET A 103 -10.71 12.62 6.07
CA MET A 103 -10.87 12.68 7.52
C MET A 103 -10.69 14.12 8.02
N GLU A 104 -9.67 14.82 7.54
CA GLU A 104 -9.41 16.23 7.85
C GLU A 104 -10.59 17.13 7.49
N ARG A 105 -11.08 17.07 6.23
CA ARG A 105 -12.23 17.86 5.77
C ARG A 105 -13.52 17.53 6.50
N ALA A 106 -13.68 16.30 6.96
CA ALA A 106 -14.83 15.88 7.75
C ALA A 106 -14.71 16.23 9.24
N HIS A 107 -13.57 16.79 9.66
CA HIS A 107 -13.20 16.94 11.08
C HIS A 107 -13.35 15.63 11.87
N GLN A 108 -13.10 14.50 11.20
CA GLN A 108 -13.16 13.17 11.78
C GLN A 108 -11.74 12.69 12.08
N ARG A 109 -11.60 11.97 13.18
CA ARG A 109 -10.31 11.41 13.58
C ARG A 109 -10.18 9.99 13.08
N SER A 110 -8.97 9.65 12.67
CA SER A 110 -8.63 8.27 12.40
C SER A 110 -8.52 7.50 13.72
N PRO A 111 -9.17 6.34 13.86
CA PRO A 111 -8.97 5.46 15.01
C PRO A 111 -7.51 5.04 15.10
N GLU A 112 -6.95 4.97 16.29
CA GLU A 112 -5.56 4.54 16.46
C GLU A 112 -5.36 3.09 16.01
N ALA A 113 -6.33 2.19 16.25
CA ALA A 113 -6.34 0.83 15.70
C ALA A 113 -6.15 0.79 14.18
N TRP A 114 -6.80 1.71 13.46
CA TRP A 114 -6.65 1.81 12.01
C TRP A 114 -5.23 2.21 11.63
N MET A 115 -4.61 3.14 12.36
CA MET A 115 -3.22 3.52 12.12
C MET A 115 -2.26 2.34 12.32
N TRP A 116 -2.41 1.58 13.41
CA TRP A 116 -1.60 0.39 13.65
C TRP A 116 -1.81 -0.67 12.56
N PHE A 117 -3.05 -0.88 12.13
CA PHE A 117 -3.36 -1.79 11.02
C PHE A 117 -2.68 -1.37 9.72
N VAL A 118 -2.64 -0.07 9.41
CA VAL A 118 -1.91 0.47 8.25
C VAL A 118 -0.41 0.22 8.40
N VAL A 119 0.17 0.56 9.55
CA VAL A 119 1.61 0.39 9.80
C VAL A 119 2.04 -1.08 9.67
N GLU A 120 1.29 -2.00 10.26
CA GLU A 120 1.55 -3.44 10.16
C GLU A 120 1.42 -3.93 8.71
N SER A 121 0.37 -3.50 7.98
CA SER A 121 0.16 -3.91 6.60
C SER A 121 1.29 -3.43 5.66
N VAL A 122 1.74 -2.19 5.81
CA VAL A 122 2.86 -1.65 5.04
C VAL A 122 4.16 -2.32 5.48
N GLY A 123 4.37 -2.53 6.78
CA GLY A 123 5.53 -3.25 7.29
C GLY A 123 5.63 -4.68 6.75
N ASN A 124 4.52 -5.43 6.66
CA ASN A 124 4.51 -6.77 6.05
C ASN A 124 4.85 -6.72 4.55
N ALA A 125 4.41 -5.69 3.82
CA ALA A 125 4.83 -5.47 2.44
C ALA A 125 6.35 -5.25 2.34
N LEU A 126 6.91 -4.40 3.21
CA LEU A 126 8.35 -4.15 3.26
C LEU A 126 9.15 -5.40 3.67
N LEU A 127 8.67 -6.18 4.64
CA LEU A 127 9.26 -7.47 5.01
C LEU A 127 9.35 -8.40 3.81
N TYR A 128 8.26 -8.52 3.06
CA TYR A 128 8.23 -9.33 1.84
C TYR A 128 9.20 -8.81 0.78
N LEU A 129 9.27 -7.50 0.56
CA LEU A 129 10.21 -6.91 -0.39
C LEU A 129 11.67 -7.18 0.00
N GLN A 130 12.01 -7.08 1.28
CA GLN A 130 13.38 -7.21 1.76
C GLN A 130 13.85 -8.66 1.90
N THR A 131 12.98 -9.58 2.33
CA THR A 131 13.40 -10.95 2.69
C THR A 131 12.61 -12.07 2.01
N GLY A 132 11.50 -11.72 1.34
CA GLY A 132 10.60 -12.68 0.71
C GLY A 132 9.65 -13.39 1.68
N ALA A 133 9.75 -13.12 2.98
CA ALA A 133 8.85 -13.59 4.04
C ALA A 133 7.48 -12.89 3.93
N ARG A 134 6.36 -13.62 4.11
CA ARG A 134 5.01 -13.02 4.03
C ARG A 134 4.52 -12.52 5.38
N ASP A 135 5.02 -13.13 6.45
CA ASP A 135 4.77 -12.73 7.84
C ASP A 135 6.10 -12.74 8.61
N ILE A 136 6.11 -12.06 9.75
CA ILE A 136 7.17 -12.06 10.74
C ILE A 136 7.51 -13.46 11.26
N THR A 137 6.59 -14.41 11.18
CA THR A 137 6.84 -15.80 11.59
C THR A 137 7.51 -16.61 10.50
N ASP A 138 7.52 -16.13 9.26
CA ASP A 138 8.15 -16.82 8.15
C ASP A 138 9.67 -16.61 8.19
N GLU A 139 10.38 -17.68 7.84
CA GLU A 139 11.81 -17.64 7.58
C GLU A 139 12.11 -16.83 6.31
N ASP A 140 13.26 -16.16 6.29
CA ASP A 140 13.74 -15.47 5.11
C ASP A 140 14.01 -16.47 3.98
N LYS A 141 13.61 -16.09 2.75
CA LYS A 141 13.82 -16.95 1.58
C LYS A 141 15.26 -16.84 1.11
N ARG A 142 16.01 -17.96 1.16
CA ARG A 142 17.44 -18.01 0.84
C ARG A 142 17.81 -17.45 -0.54
N ASP A 143 16.96 -17.68 -1.55
CA ASP A 143 17.18 -17.23 -2.94
C ASP A 143 16.45 -15.92 -3.26
N TRP A 144 15.92 -15.24 -2.24
CA TRP A 144 15.26 -13.95 -2.44
C TRP A 144 16.28 -12.86 -2.68
N LYS A 145 16.02 -12.05 -3.71
CA LYS A 145 16.76 -10.83 -3.97
C LYS A 145 15.99 -9.67 -3.36
N PRO A 146 16.54 -8.96 -2.36
CA PRO A 146 15.87 -7.83 -1.74
C PRO A 146 15.42 -6.80 -2.77
N VAL A 147 14.28 -6.17 -2.50
CA VAL A 147 13.72 -5.10 -3.31
C VAL A 147 13.54 -3.88 -2.40
N ALA A 148 13.97 -2.72 -2.86
CA ALA A 148 13.65 -1.44 -2.25
C ALA A 148 12.57 -0.74 -3.06
N HIS A 149 11.63 -0.09 -2.39
CA HIS A 149 10.54 0.67 -2.98
C HIS A 149 10.98 2.07 -3.39
N CYS A 150 11.75 2.75 -2.53
CA CYS A 150 12.37 4.06 -2.73
C CYS A 150 11.44 5.27 -2.90
N ASP A 151 10.12 5.05 -2.99
CA ASP A 151 9.13 6.13 -3.04
C ASP A 151 7.91 5.86 -2.14
N LEU A 152 8.18 5.38 -0.92
CA LEU A 152 7.11 5.04 0.02
C LEU A 152 6.58 6.31 0.70
N HIS A 153 5.31 6.62 0.49
CA HIS A 153 4.60 7.69 1.19
C HIS A 153 3.07 7.49 1.09
N ASN A 154 2.29 8.32 1.79
CA ASN A 154 0.83 8.14 1.90
C ASN A 154 0.07 8.16 0.55
N ALA A 155 0.61 8.75 -0.51
CA ALA A 155 -0.07 8.75 -1.82
C ALA A 155 0.18 7.45 -2.62
N ASN A 156 1.26 6.74 -2.31
CA ASN A 156 1.65 5.45 -2.91
C ASN A 156 1.19 4.25 -2.06
N ILE A 157 0.38 4.50 -1.02
CA ILE A 157 -0.31 3.48 -0.24
C ILE A 157 -1.79 3.57 -0.57
N PHE A 158 -2.35 2.53 -1.15
CA PHE A 158 -3.71 2.47 -1.64
C PHE A 158 -4.61 1.63 -0.75
N LEU A 159 -5.91 1.93 -0.80
CA LEU A 159 -6.95 1.27 -0.01
C LEU A 159 -7.90 0.51 -0.96
N ALA A 160 -7.90 -0.81 -0.86
CA ALA A 160 -8.80 -1.67 -1.60
C ALA A 160 -9.97 -2.11 -0.71
N ALA A 161 -11.14 -2.31 -1.32
CA ALA A 161 -12.26 -2.93 -0.64
C ALA A 161 -11.84 -4.28 -0.04
N PRO A 162 -12.34 -4.65 1.15
CA PRO A 162 -12.14 -5.99 1.68
C PRO A 162 -12.58 -7.03 0.65
N PRO A 163 -11.89 -8.18 0.55
CA PRO A 163 -12.31 -9.25 -0.34
C PRO A 163 -13.76 -9.61 -0.01
N SER A 164 -14.67 -9.39 -0.96
CA SER A 164 -16.09 -9.69 -0.76
C SER A 164 -16.23 -11.18 -0.45
N SER A 165 -16.77 -11.50 0.73
CA SER A 165 -17.05 -12.87 1.18
C SER A 165 -17.99 -13.65 0.25
N SER A 166 -18.53 -13.00 -0.79
CA SER A 166 -19.51 -13.54 -1.73
C SER A 166 -18.96 -14.41 -2.86
N SER A 167 -17.65 -14.67 -2.94
CA SER A 167 -17.06 -15.53 -3.99
C SER A 167 -16.43 -16.83 -3.50
N SER A 168 -16.48 -17.15 -2.21
CA SER A 168 -16.01 -18.43 -1.65
C SER A 168 -17.18 -19.40 -1.44
N SER A 169 -17.93 -19.69 -2.50
CA SER A 169 -18.93 -20.77 -2.54
C SER A 169 -18.31 -22.14 -2.86
N SER A 170 -17.06 -22.39 -2.47
CA SER A 170 -16.42 -23.69 -2.63
C SER A 170 -15.51 -24.02 -1.45
N SER A 171 -16.17 -24.59 -0.43
CA SER A 171 -15.81 -25.83 0.27
C SER A 171 -14.40 -26.00 0.85
N SER A 172 -14.37 -26.12 2.19
CA SER A 172 -13.48 -26.96 3.03
C SER A 172 -11.98 -26.71 2.90
N SER A 173 -11.18 -26.34 3.90
CA SER A 173 -11.25 -26.59 5.33
C SER A 173 -9.98 -26.03 5.98
N SER A 174 -10.10 -25.07 6.90
CA SER A 174 -9.30 -24.93 8.15
C SER A 174 -9.66 -23.59 8.79
N SER A 175 -10.13 -23.67 10.02
CA SER A 175 -11.08 -22.76 10.66
C SER A 175 -10.44 -21.71 11.56
N THR A 176 -9.57 -20.84 11.05
CA THR A 176 -9.00 -19.78 11.92
C THR A 176 -8.95 -18.37 11.32
N ASP A 177 -9.12 -18.20 10.00
CA ASP A 177 -8.90 -16.89 9.37
C ASP A 177 -10.20 -16.15 8.98
N ASN A 178 -11.31 -16.45 9.67
CA ASN A 178 -12.61 -15.78 9.45
C ASN A 178 -12.67 -14.33 9.95
N ASN A 179 -11.53 -13.73 10.29
CA ASN A 179 -11.47 -12.32 10.64
C ASN A 179 -11.51 -11.48 9.36
N SER A 180 -12.68 -11.49 8.69
CA SER A 180 -13.02 -10.54 7.63
C SER A 180 -12.68 -9.16 8.15
N THR A 181 -11.57 -8.60 7.68
CA THR A 181 -10.97 -7.43 8.31
C THR A 181 -11.95 -6.28 8.28
N MET A 182 -12.24 -5.71 9.47
CA MET A 182 -13.08 -4.52 9.62
C MET A 182 -12.58 -3.35 8.76
N TYR A 183 -11.27 -3.35 8.47
CA TYR A 183 -10.60 -2.31 7.73
C TYR A 183 -10.37 -2.66 6.25
N PRO A 184 -10.26 -1.65 5.36
CA PRO A 184 -9.86 -1.83 3.98
C PRO A 184 -8.50 -2.52 3.87
N ARG A 185 -8.27 -3.26 2.78
CA ARG A 185 -6.95 -3.81 2.50
C ARG A 185 -6.00 -2.68 2.12
N VAL A 186 -4.86 -2.61 2.82
CA VAL A 186 -3.80 -1.63 2.59
C VAL A 186 -2.81 -2.20 1.59
N VAL A 187 -2.47 -1.44 0.55
CA VAL A 187 -1.72 -1.91 -0.62
C VAL A 187 -0.61 -0.92 -0.96
N VAL A 188 0.65 -1.33 -0.88
CA VAL A 188 1.79 -0.53 -1.35
C VAL A 188 1.85 -0.61 -2.88
N GLY A 189 1.94 0.52 -3.57
CA GLY A 189 2.05 0.57 -5.02
C GLY A 189 2.97 1.69 -5.51
N ASP A 190 3.03 1.84 -6.82
CA ASP A 190 3.98 2.72 -7.53
C ASP A 190 5.45 2.32 -7.35
N PHE A 191 5.87 1.31 -8.11
CA PHE A 191 7.24 0.80 -8.07
C PHE A 191 8.12 1.44 -9.16
N GLY A 192 7.75 2.63 -9.64
CA GLY A 192 8.49 3.33 -10.70
C GLY A 192 9.94 3.68 -10.31
N ASN A 193 10.19 3.91 -9.01
CA ASN A 193 11.50 4.17 -8.44
C ASN A 193 12.13 2.95 -7.75
N GLY A 194 11.38 1.85 -7.67
CA GLY A 194 11.84 0.66 -6.98
C GLY A 194 12.93 -0.07 -7.76
N PHE A 195 13.76 -0.83 -7.05
CA PHE A 195 14.76 -1.68 -7.69
C PHE A 195 15.05 -2.93 -6.85
N ARG A 196 15.57 -3.96 -7.53
CA ARG A 196 15.95 -5.24 -6.93
C ARG A 196 17.46 -5.32 -6.82
N GLU A 197 17.95 -5.97 -5.77
CA GLU A 197 19.37 -6.28 -5.63
C GLU A 197 19.90 -7.04 -6.86
N ASP A 198 20.93 -6.47 -7.46
CA ASP A 198 21.77 -7.07 -8.48
C ASP A 198 23.24 -6.72 -8.23
N GLU A 199 24.13 -7.15 -9.12
CA GLU A 199 25.57 -6.91 -9.00
C GLU A 199 25.92 -5.40 -9.02
N GLN A 200 25.08 -4.54 -9.59
CA GLN A 200 25.33 -3.10 -9.67
C GLN A 200 24.92 -2.37 -8.39
N CYS A 201 23.89 -2.85 -7.68
CA CYS A 201 23.33 -2.17 -6.51
C CYS A 201 23.51 -2.89 -5.17
N LYS A 202 24.28 -3.98 -5.11
CA LYS A 202 24.56 -4.78 -3.90
C LYS A 202 25.01 -3.97 -2.67
N GLY A 203 25.73 -2.87 -2.87
CA GLY A 203 26.14 -1.98 -1.78
C GLY A 203 25.05 -1.03 -1.31
N TYR A 204 24.12 -0.67 -2.20
CA TYR A 204 23.15 0.41 -2.01
C TYR A 204 21.77 -0.09 -1.55
N ILE A 205 21.43 -1.36 -1.85
CA ILE A 205 20.11 -1.91 -1.52
C ILE A 205 19.81 -1.87 -0.01
N LYS A 206 20.82 -2.04 0.85
CA LYS A 206 20.63 -1.98 2.31
C LYS A 206 20.20 -0.60 2.77
N ASP A 207 20.85 0.43 2.24
CA ASP A 207 20.53 1.82 2.57
C ASP A 207 19.16 2.20 2.03
N ALA A 208 18.82 1.77 0.81
CA ALA A 208 17.50 1.99 0.22
C ALA A 208 16.38 1.28 1.01
N CYS A 209 16.59 0.03 1.43
CA CYS A 209 15.66 -0.70 2.29
C CYS A 209 15.51 -0.05 3.67
N ALA A 210 16.58 0.52 4.23
CA ALA A 210 16.51 1.29 5.47
C ALA A 210 15.70 2.58 5.30
N GLU A 211 15.86 3.26 4.16
CA GLU A 211 15.07 4.45 3.83
C GLU A 211 13.57 4.13 3.70
N ASP A 212 13.20 2.98 3.15
CA ASP A 212 11.80 2.52 3.15
C ASP A 212 11.24 2.31 4.56
N VAL A 213 12.05 1.80 5.49
CA VAL A 213 11.65 1.67 6.90
C VAL A 213 11.51 3.05 7.55
N THR A 214 12.39 4.00 7.26
CA THR A 214 12.22 5.40 7.69
C THR A 214 10.93 6.00 7.12
N ALA A 215 10.63 5.72 5.85
CA ALA A 215 9.42 6.17 5.20
C ALA A 215 8.15 5.60 5.86
N LEU A 216 8.16 4.35 6.33
CA LEU A 216 7.07 3.77 7.13
C LEU A 216 6.79 4.59 8.40
N HIS A 217 7.82 5.03 9.12
CA HIS A 217 7.66 5.88 10.29
C HIS A 217 7.08 7.26 9.92
N ARG A 218 7.50 7.84 8.78
CA ARG A 218 6.91 9.09 8.27
C ARG A 218 5.43 8.93 7.93
N VAL A 219 5.04 7.80 7.32
CA VAL A 219 3.63 7.49 7.05
C VAL A 219 2.81 7.49 8.33
N ALA A 220 3.29 6.82 9.39
CA ALA A 220 2.65 6.80 10.70
C ALA A 220 2.57 8.22 11.31
N GLY A 221 3.65 8.99 11.23
CA GLY A 221 3.72 10.37 11.72
C GLY A 221 2.70 11.29 11.03
N CYS A 222 2.56 11.19 9.71
CA CYS A 222 1.57 11.93 8.95
C CYS A 222 0.14 11.57 9.36
N MET A 223 -0.17 10.29 9.59
CA MET A 223 -1.48 9.87 10.08
C MET A 223 -1.78 10.45 11.47
N LEU A 224 -0.80 10.39 12.39
CA LEU A 224 -0.94 10.94 13.73
C LEU A 224 -1.13 12.47 13.71
N ALA A 225 -0.40 13.18 12.86
CA ALA A 225 -0.52 14.64 12.72
C ALA A 225 -1.92 15.06 12.26
N VAL A 226 -2.46 14.41 11.23
CA VAL A 226 -3.83 14.67 10.75
C VAL A 226 -4.86 14.41 11.86
N ALA A 227 -4.65 13.34 12.63
CA ALA A 227 -5.57 12.95 13.68
C ALA A 227 -5.52 13.89 14.91
N ARG A 228 -4.38 14.53 15.16
CA ARG A 228 -4.23 15.61 16.16
C ARG A 228 -4.86 16.92 15.68
N ASN A 229 -4.67 17.29 14.42
CA ASN A 229 -5.19 18.54 13.85
C ASN A 229 -6.72 18.55 13.67
N THR A 230 -7.36 17.37 13.63
CA THR A 230 -8.83 17.23 13.57
C THR A 230 -9.52 17.41 14.94
N TYR A 231 -8.79 17.88 15.96
CA TYR A 231 -9.36 18.27 17.25
C TYR A 231 -10.04 19.65 17.16
N VAL A 232 -11.37 19.64 17.15
CA VAL A 232 -12.22 20.85 17.19
C VAL A 232 -12.57 21.19 18.64
N GLU A 233 -12.55 22.49 18.95
CA GLU A 233 -12.71 23.22 20.23
C GLU A 233 -14.00 22.95 21.06
N GLY A 234 -14.71 21.84 20.85
CA GLY A 234 -16.09 21.66 21.33
C GLY A 234 -16.29 21.03 22.72
N GLU A 235 -15.42 20.11 23.17
CA GLU A 235 -15.78 19.24 24.32
C GLU A 235 -14.73 19.07 25.42
N GLY A 236 -13.60 19.77 25.36
CA GLY A 236 -12.62 19.83 26.48
C GLY A 236 -12.00 18.50 26.92
N LYS A 237 -12.31 17.36 26.27
CA LYS A 237 -11.68 16.07 26.54
C LYS A 237 -10.51 15.86 25.59
N GLU A 238 -9.32 16.10 26.10
CA GLU A 238 -8.06 15.71 25.45
C GLU A 238 -8.12 14.21 25.15
N ILE A 239 -8.16 13.86 23.86
CA ILE A 239 -8.01 12.47 23.45
C ILE A 239 -6.52 12.23 23.31
N VAL A 240 -6.02 11.37 24.19
CA VAL A 240 -4.62 10.97 24.23
C VAL A 240 -4.45 9.79 23.28
N TYR A 241 -3.87 10.04 22.10
CA TYR A 241 -3.25 8.95 21.32
C TYR A 241 -2.22 8.29 22.22
N SER A 242 -2.10 6.96 22.15
CA SER A 242 -1.16 6.27 23.02
C SER A 242 0.24 6.87 22.85
N ASP A 243 0.95 6.99 23.97
CA ASP A 243 2.37 7.33 23.93
C ASP A 243 3.15 6.37 23.03
N ALA A 244 2.64 5.16 22.79
CA ALA A 244 3.26 4.16 21.93
C ALA A 244 3.29 4.61 20.46
N MET A 245 2.20 5.17 19.90
CA MET A 245 2.22 5.67 18.52
C MET A 245 3.18 6.85 18.39
N ALA A 246 3.15 7.78 19.35
CA ALA A 246 4.09 8.89 19.37
C ALA A 246 5.54 8.42 19.48
N LYS A 247 5.83 7.45 20.37
CA LYS A 247 7.15 6.82 20.51
C LYS A 247 7.60 6.15 19.22
N PHE A 248 6.74 5.36 18.57
CA PHE A 248 7.05 4.74 17.29
C PHE A 248 7.44 5.80 16.24
N THR A 249 6.63 6.85 16.07
CA THR A 249 6.94 7.92 15.12
C THR A 249 8.23 8.68 15.45
N ASN A 250 8.53 8.87 16.74
CA ASN A 250 9.75 9.52 17.21
C ASN A 250 10.98 8.60 17.12
N ALA A 251 10.81 7.28 17.30
CA ALA A 251 11.89 6.31 17.18
C ALA A 251 12.50 6.36 15.77
N GLY A 252 11.66 6.47 14.73
CA GLY A 252 12.14 6.72 13.36
C GLY A 252 12.99 8.00 13.23
N SER A 253 12.70 9.03 14.04
CA SER A 253 13.49 10.28 14.07
C SER A 253 14.81 10.14 14.82
N VAL A 254 14.85 9.31 15.88
CA VAL A 254 16.07 9.04 16.67
C VAL A 254 17.01 8.08 15.96
N LEU A 255 16.48 7.09 15.23
CA LEU A 255 17.28 6.08 14.51
C LEU A 255 18.03 6.66 13.30
N LEU A 256 17.63 7.84 12.81
CA LEU A 256 18.36 8.60 11.79
C LEU A 256 19.76 9.05 12.23
N THR A 257 20.06 9.11 13.54
CA THR A 257 21.34 9.66 14.03
C THR A 257 22.46 8.62 14.16
N ASP A 258 22.13 7.35 14.37
CA ASP A 258 23.11 6.33 14.78
C ASP A 258 23.45 5.29 13.69
N TRP A 259 22.80 5.36 12.52
CA TRP A 259 22.99 4.46 11.36
C TRP A 259 22.88 2.95 11.65
N LYS A 260 22.49 2.56 12.86
CA LYS A 260 22.23 1.18 13.27
C LYS A 260 20.74 0.91 13.11
N TRP A 261 20.34 0.59 11.88
CA TRP A 261 18.93 0.36 11.57
C TRP A 261 18.50 -1.06 11.95
N PRO A 262 17.43 -1.21 12.75
CA PRO A 262 16.80 -2.50 12.90
C PRO A 262 16.28 -2.96 11.52
N PRO A 263 16.45 -4.25 11.16
CA PRO A 263 15.74 -4.82 10.01
C PRO A 263 14.24 -4.52 10.12
N VAL A 264 13.53 -4.39 8.99
CA VAL A 264 12.05 -4.23 8.96
C VAL A 264 11.30 -5.18 9.90
N ARG A 265 11.85 -6.39 10.10
CA ARG A 265 11.39 -7.39 11.05
C ARG A 265 11.31 -6.86 12.49
N ALA A 266 12.35 -6.19 12.98
CA ALA A 266 12.37 -5.66 14.34
C ALA A 266 11.34 -4.51 14.52
N ALA A 267 11.17 -3.66 13.50
CA ALA A 267 10.12 -2.63 13.52
C ALA A 267 8.72 -3.28 13.58
N LEU A 268 8.49 -4.36 12.84
CA LEU A 268 7.25 -5.13 12.92
C LEU A 268 7.06 -5.85 14.27
N GLU A 269 8.13 -6.35 14.88
CA GLU A 269 8.08 -6.97 16.20
C GLU A 269 7.62 -5.95 17.25
N GLU A 270 8.16 -4.73 17.20
CA GLU A 270 7.74 -3.62 18.04
C GLU A 270 6.27 -3.26 17.82
N VAL A 271 5.82 -3.14 16.56
CA VAL A 271 4.42 -2.87 16.22
C VAL A 271 3.50 -3.96 16.78
N LYS A 272 3.86 -5.24 16.62
CA LYS A 272 3.06 -6.37 17.14
C LYS A 272 3.06 -6.39 18.66
N ALA A 273 4.19 -6.11 19.32
CA ALA A 273 4.28 -6.01 20.77
C ALA A 273 3.35 -4.90 21.30
N ILE A 274 3.43 -3.69 20.75
CA ILE A 274 2.56 -2.57 21.10
C ILE A 274 1.09 -2.93 20.85
N ARG A 275 0.76 -3.54 19.71
CA ARG A 275 -0.63 -3.93 19.40
C ARG A 275 -1.16 -4.96 20.40
N ASN A 276 -0.33 -5.90 20.83
CA ASN A 276 -0.70 -6.91 21.83
C ASN A 276 -0.91 -6.27 23.21
N GLU A 277 -0.08 -5.31 23.61
CA GLU A 277 -0.27 -4.51 24.83
C GLU A 277 -1.57 -3.69 24.77
N LEU A 278 -1.89 -3.14 23.59
CA LEU A 278 -3.16 -2.43 23.33
C LEU A 278 -4.36 -3.39 23.12
N GLY A 279 -4.12 -4.71 23.06
CA GLY A 279 -5.07 -5.75 22.64
C GLY A 279 -6.34 -5.86 23.50
N GLU A 280 -6.34 -5.25 24.68
CA GLU A 280 -7.54 -5.12 25.54
C GLU A 280 -8.35 -3.84 25.26
N TRP A 281 -7.74 -2.80 24.68
CA TRP A 281 -8.37 -1.49 24.45
C TRP A 281 -9.02 -1.34 23.07
N LEU A 282 -8.47 -1.99 22.04
CA LEU A 282 -8.91 -1.74 20.66
C LEU A 282 -10.24 -2.41 20.30
N VAL A 283 -10.69 -3.42 21.06
CA VAL A 283 -12.01 -4.07 20.85
C VAL A 283 -13.16 -3.08 21.09
N GLU A 284 -13.02 -2.14 22.02
CA GLU A 284 -14.05 -1.15 22.35
C GLU A 284 -14.18 0.00 21.33
N CYS A 285 -13.12 0.32 20.58
CA CYS A 285 -13.14 1.41 19.59
C CYS A 285 -13.80 1.02 18.24
N SER A 286 -14.31 -0.21 18.11
CA SER A 286 -14.77 -0.84 16.86
C SER A 286 -16.12 -0.34 16.30
N LEU A 287 -16.66 0.79 16.77
CA LEU A 287 -17.94 1.35 16.30
C LEU A 287 -17.78 2.48 15.27
N VAL A 288 -16.73 2.43 14.43
CA VAL A 288 -16.60 3.40 13.34
C VAL A 288 -17.29 2.88 12.09
N VAL A 289 -18.43 3.50 11.77
CA VAL A 289 -19.19 3.29 10.54
C VAL A 289 -18.27 3.58 9.34
N PRO A 290 -18.16 2.69 8.34
CA PRO A 290 -17.38 2.93 7.15
C PRO A 290 -17.77 4.26 6.50
N PRO A 291 -16.80 5.07 6.02
CA PRO A 291 -17.05 6.42 5.50
C PRO A 291 -17.81 6.46 4.16
N GLY A 292 -18.48 5.37 3.77
CA GLY A 292 -19.37 5.23 2.61
C GLY A 292 -20.87 5.28 2.92
N GLU A 293 -21.30 5.15 4.18
CA GLU A 293 -22.73 5.12 4.52
C GLU A 293 -23.34 6.45 4.99
N VAL A 294 -22.52 7.45 5.34
CA VAL A 294 -22.97 8.68 6.00
C VAL A 294 -23.73 9.65 5.05
N GLY A 295 -23.89 9.33 3.76
CA GLY A 295 -24.39 10.27 2.74
C GLY A 295 -25.77 10.01 2.13
N ARG A 296 -26.39 8.84 2.29
CA ARG A 296 -27.73 8.58 1.72
C ARG A 296 -28.83 9.02 2.68
N LYS A 297 -28.98 10.32 2.91
CA LYS A 297 -30.27 10.85 3.33
C LYS A 297 -31.25 10.55 2.21
N LYS A 298 -32.14 9.56 2.42
CA LYS A 298 -33.33 9.37 1.58
C LYS A 298 -34.06 10.71 1.57
N LYS A 299 -34.01 11.43 0.45
CA LYS A 299 -35.00 12.47 0.18
C LYS A 299 -36.34 11.73 0.09
N ALA A 300 -37.14 11.84 1.15
CA ALA A 300 -38.56 11.56 1.11
C ALA A 300 -39.26 12.69 0.34
#